data_AF-A0A961HN64-F1
#
_entry.id   AF-A0A961HN64-F1
#
_cell.length_a   1.000
_cell.length_b   1.000
_cell.length_c   1.000
_cell.angle_alpha   90.00
_cell.angle_beta   90.00
_cell.angle_gamma   90.00
#
_symmetry.space_group_name_H-M   'P 1'
#
loop_
_entity.id
_entity.type
_entity.pdbx_description
1 polymer ?
#
loop_
_entity_poly.entity_id
_entity_poly.type
_entity_poly.pdbx_seq_one_letter_code
_entity_poly.pdbx_strand_id
1 'polypeptide(L)'
;FQVTIDPGGPEEREVDALADAEPIRVGKVVRIRTTGGSGWGDPLERPYDEVERDLRWGKVSFDGARESYGVVAGGTKDDVTIDAAASDALRAEMRSARGEEAFFDRGPGYARLAADGANANEFDWL
;
A
#
# COMPACT_ATOMS: atom_id res chain seq x y z
N PHE A 1 -1.05 8.48 9.83
CA PHE A 1 -0.41 8.10 11.10
C PHE A 1 -1.49 8.14 12.17
N GLN A 2 -1.60 7.12 13.01
CA GLN A 2 -2.66 7.01 14.01
C GLN A 2 -2.10 6.29 15.24
N VAL A 3 -2.36 6.82 16.42
CA VAL A 3 -2.02 6.18 17.69
C VAL A 3 -3.32 5.92 18.46
N THR A 4 -3.54 4.68 18.86
CA THR A 4 -4.70 4.26 19.64
C THR A 4 -4.24 3.59 20.92
N ILE A 5 -4.79 4.01 22.06
CA ILE A 5 -4.63 3.33 23.35
C ILE A 5 -5.86 2.43 23.55
N ASP A 6 -5.62 1.21 24.05
CA ASP A 6 -6.62 0.19 24.35
C ASP A 6 -7.56 -0.17 23.17
N PRO A 7 -7.05 -0.44 21.95
CA PRO A 7 -7.91 -0.75 20.80
C PRO A 7 -8.78 -1.98 21.05
N GLY A 8 -10.09 -1.83 20.90
CA GLY A 8 -11.13 -2.82 21.19
C GLY A 8 -11.51 -2.93 22.67
N GLY A 9 -10.87 -2.15 23.55
CA GLY A 9 -11.07 -2.18 24.99
C GLY A 9 -12.04 -1.10 25.49
N PRO A 10 -12.41 -1.14 26.78
CA PRO A 10 -13.34 -0.18 27.38
C PRO A 10 -12.75 1.23 27.53
N GLU A 11 -11.43 1.40 27.37
CA GLU A 11 -10.75 2.70 27.41
C GLU A 11 -10.15 3.08 26.05
N GLU A 12 -10.69 2.54 24.95
CA GLU A 12 -10.22 2.88 23.60
C GLU A 12 -10.27 4.40 23.39
N ARG A 13 -9.12 4.97 23.02
CA ARG A 13 -9.02 6.38 22.65
C ARG A 13 -7.93 6.61 21.63
N GLU A 14 -8.18 7.54 20.71
CA GLU A 14 -7.14 8.08 19.85
C GLU A 14 -6.30 9.11 20.60
N VAL A 15 -5.04 9.20 20.20
CA VAL A 15 -4.09 10.18 20.69
C VAL A 15 -3.80 11.17 19.56
N ASP A 16 -3.79 12.46 19.89
CA ASP A 16 -3.50 13.52 18.93
C ASP A 16 -2.10 13.38 18.32
N ALA A 17 -1.93 13.94 17.12
CA ALA A 17 -0.65 13.93 16.45
C ALA A 17 0.39 14.71 17.27
N LEU A 18 1.58 14.12 17.42
CA LEU A 18 2.71 14.71 18.16
C LEU A 18 2.44 14.95 19.66
N ALA A 19 1.43 14.31 20.25
CA ALA A 19 1.17 14.39 21.68
C ALA A 19 2.30 13.76 22.52
N ASP A 20 2.52 14.34 23.70
CA ASP A 20 3.46 13.88 24.71
C ASP A 20 2.77 13.71 26.08
N ALA A 21 3.43 12.99 27.00
CA ALA A 21 2.95 12.77 28.37
C ALA A 21 1.53 12.14 28.51
N GLU A 22 1.06 11.42 27.48
CA GLU A 22 -0.23 10.73 27.51
C GLU A 22 -0.33 9.69 28.63
N PRO A 23 -1.32 9.78 29.54
CA PRO A 23 -1.47 8.80 30.61
C PRO A 23 -1.95 7.46 30.07
N ILE A 24 -1.18 6.40 30.35
CA ILE A 24 -1.50 5.02 29.96
C ILE A 24 -1.53 4.16 31.22
N ARG A 25 -2.68 3.56 31.51
CA ARG A 25 -2.84 2.68 32.67
C ARG A 25 -2.14 1.35 32.44
N VAL A 26 -1.74 0.69 33.52
CA VAL A 26 -1.13 -0.65 33.46
C VAL A 26 -2.09 -1.63 32.77
N GLY A 27 -1.53 -2.47 31.90
CA GLY A 27 -2.28 -3.51 31.19
C GLY A 27 -2.94 -3.06 29.88
N LYS A 28 -2.73 -1.81 29.44
CA LYS A 28 -3.25 -1.30 28.16
C LYS A 28 -2.31 -1.56 26.99
N VAL A 29 -2.89 -1.76 25.81
CA VAL A 29 -2.15 -1.92 24.54
C VAL A 29 -2.07 -0.58 23.83
N VAL A 30 -0.89 -0.22 23.31
CA VAL A 30 -0.71 0.93 22.43
C VAL A 30 -0.50 0.43 21.02
N ARG A 31 -1.37 0.84 20.09
CA ARG A 31 -1.23 0.54 18.67
C ARG A 31 -0.80 1.81 17.93
N ILE A 32 0.36 1.76 17.31
CA ILE A 32 0.89 2.82 16.44
C ILE A 32 0.79 2.33 15.00
N ARG A 33 -0.01 3.01 14.18
CA ARG A 33 -0.10 2.81 12.74
C ARG A 33 0.67 3.91 12.03
N THR A 34 1.86 3.57 11.56
CA THR A 34 2.70 4.48 10.77
C THR A 34 2.24 4.52 9.32
N THR A 35 2.57 5.60 8.62
CA THR A 35 2.41 5.67 7.17
C THR A 35 3.53 4.86 6.49
N GLY A 36 3.25 4.35 5.29
CA GLY A 36 4.30 3.89 4.38
C GLY A 36 4.96 5.06 3.63
N GLY A 37 5.91 4.73 2.76
CA GLY A 37 6.38 5.65 1.73
C GLY A 37 5.50 5.59 0.48
N SER A 38 5.66 6.57 -0.41
CA SER A 38 5.03 6.55 -1.74
C SER A 38 5.78 5.65 -2.71
N GLY A 39 5.08 5.12 -3.72
CA GLY A 39 5.67 4.33 -4.80
C GLY A 39 6.37 5.19 -5.86
N TRP A 40 7.09 4.53 -6.77
CA TRP A 40 7.72 5.15 -7.94
C TRP A 40 7.65 4.21 -9.14
N GLY A 41 7.25 4.74 -10.30
CA GLY A 41 7.17 3.98 -11.55
C GLY A 41 5.91 3.12 -11.66
N ASP A 42 5.80 2.44 -12.80
CA ASP A 42 4.70 1.52 -13.07
C ASP A 42 4.88 0.23 -12.24
N PRO A 43 3.91 -0.14 -11.38
CA PRO A 43 4.03 -1.35 -10.58
C PRO A 43 4.03 -2.64 -11.41
N LEU A 44 3.49 -2.62 -12.64
CA LEU A 44 3.53 -3.76 -13.57
C LEU A 44 4.92 -3.99 -14.17
N GLU A 45 5.84 -3.03 -14.00
CA GLU A 45 7.25 -3.14 -14.41
C GLU A 45 8.16 -3.59 -13.25
N ARG A 46 7.63 -3.76 -12.03
CA ARG A 46 8.44 -4.22 -10.89
C ARG A 46 9.00 -5.63 -11.17
N PRO A 47 10.32 -5.87 -10.99
CA PRO A 47 10.90 -7.19 -11.24
C PRO A 47 10.30 -8.28 -10.32
N TYR A 48 10.14 -9.49 -10.85
CA TYR A 48 9.53 -10.60 -10.10
C TYR A 48 10.31 -11.00 -8.85
N ASP A 49 11.63 -10.98 -8.89
CA ASP A 49 12.50 -11.28 -7.76
C ASP A 49 12.38 -10.24 -6.63
N GLU A 50 12.09 -8.98 -6.97
CA GLU A 50 11.78 -7.96 -5.98
C GLU A 50 10.41 -8.19 -5.32
N VAL A 51 9.39 -8.54 -6.10
CA VAL A 51 8.05 -8.88 -5.56
C VAL A 51 8.12 -10.13 -4.70
N GLU A 52 8.88 -11.15 -5.11
CA GLU A 52 9.13 -12.34 -4.31
C GLU A 52 9.76 -11.99 -2.96
N ARG A 53 10.77 -11.11 -2.97
CA ARG A 53 11.41 -10.64 -1.74
C ARG A 53 10.42 -9.90 -0.83
N ASP A 54 9.55 -9.07 -1.39
CA ASP A 54 8.52 -8.35 -0.62
C ASP A 54 7.48 -9.30 -0.01
N LEU A 55 7.10 -10.37 -0.72
CA LEU A 55 6.26 -11.46 -0.22
C LEU A 55 6.93 -12.21 0.93
N ARG A 56 8.21 -12.59 0.77
CA ARG A 56 8.98 -13.29 1.81
C ARG A 56 9.15 -12.44 3.08
N TRP A 57 9.29 -11.12 2.90
CA TRP A 57 9.35 -10.17 4.02
C TRP A 57 8.00 -9.85 4.65
N GLY A 58 6.88 -10.34 4.09
CA GLY A 58 5.54 -10.00 4.55
C GLY A 58 5.19 -8.52 4.39
N LYS A 59 5.89 -7.81 3.48
CA LYS A 59 5.56 -6.42 3.14
C LYS A 59 4.36 -6.34 2.20
N VAL A 60 4.19 -7.37 1.38
CA VAL A 60 3.10 -7.53 0.42
C VAL A 60 2.45 -8.90 0.67
N SER A 61 1.12 -8.98 0.55
CA SER A 61 0.39 -10.25 0.59
C SER A 61 0.33 -10.87 -0.82
N PHE A 62 0.03 -12.17 -0.93
CA PHE A 62 -0.16 -12.81 -2.24
C PHE A 62 -1.25 -12.11 -3.07
N ASP A 63 -2.37 -11.74 -2.43
CA ASP A 63 -3.44 -10.98 -3.09
C ASP A 63 -2.96 -9.59 -3.51
N GLY A 64 -2.21 -8.88 -2.65
CA GLY A 64 -1.64 -7.58 -2.99
C GLY A 64 -0.60 -7.66 -4.12
N ALA A 65 0.16 -8.75 -4.20
CA ALA A 65 1.08 -9.00 -5.31
C ALA A 65 0.32 -9.13 -6.64
N ARG A 66 -0.80 -9.85 -6.63
CA ARG A 66 -1.67 -10.02 -7.79
C ARG A 66 -2.34 -8.70 -8.19
N GLU A 67 -2.96 -8.00 -7.25
CA GLU A 67 -3.76 -6.81 -7.50
C GLU A 67 -2.91 -5.59 -7.89
N SER A 68 -1.77 -5.38 -7.24
CA SER A 68 -0.96 -4.17 -7.45
C SER A 68 0.13 -4.37 -8.49
N TYR A 69 0.76 -5.55 -8.56
CA TYR A 69 1.95 -5.79 -9.39
C TYR A 69 1.70 -6.77 -10.54
N GLY A 70 0.48 -7.31 -10.66
CA GLY A 70 0.14 -8.33 -11.64
C GLY A 70 0.92 -9.64 -11.45
N VAL A 71 1.35 -9.95 -10.22
CA VAL A 71 2.17 -11.14 -9.93
C VAL A 71 1.30 -12.24 -9.32
N VAL A 72 1.24 -13.38 -10.01
CA VAL A 72 0.57 -14.59 -9.52
C VAL A 72 1.59 -15.43 -8.75
N ALA A 73 1.40 -15.52 -7.44
CA ALA A 73 2.28 -16.26 -6.57
C ALA A 73 1.49 -17.08 -5.54
N GLY A 74 2.11 -18.14 -5.02
CA GLY A 74 1.53 -18.98 -3.98
C GLY A 74 2.59 -19.55 -3.04
N GLY A 75 2.14 -20.43 -2.14
CA GLY A 75 2.98 -21.08 -1.14
C GLY A 75 2.91 -20.38 0.21
N THR A 76 4.07 -20.24 0.87
CA THR A 76 4.19 -19.56 2.16
C THR A 76 5.23 -18.45 2.08
N LYS A 77 5.31 -17.57 3.08
CA LYS A 77 6.36 -16.53 3.12
C LYS A 77 7.79 -17.11 3.10
N ASP A 78 7.97 -18.36 3.55
CA ASP A 78 9.29 -19.00 3.63
C ASP A 78 9.58 -19.84 2.36
N ASP A 79 8.56 -20.07 1.52
CA ASP A 79 8.61 -20.86 0.28
C ASP A 79 7.62 -20.27 -0.74
N VAL A 80 8.02 -19.15 -1.35
CA VAL A 80 7.23 -18.44 -2.35
C VAL A 80 7.51 -19.02 -3.72
N THR A 81 6.47 -19.31 -4.49
CA THR A 81 6.57 -19.69 -5.91
C THR A 81 5.81 -18.69 -6.75
N ILE A 82 6.49 -18.05 -7.72
CA ILE A 82 5.87 -17.19 -8.73
C ILE A 82 5.57 -18.00 -9.99
N ASP A 83 4.35 -17.90 -10.49
CA ASP A 83 3.98 -18.37 -11.83
C ASP A 83 4.24 -17.24 -12.83
N ALA A 84 5.40 -17.28 -13.48
CA ALA A 84 5.81 -16.24 -14.42
C ALA A 84 4.86 -16.13 -15.62
N ALA A 85 4.40 -17.27 -16.17
CA ALA A 85 3.52 -17.27 -17.34
C ALA A 85 2.15 -16.67 -17.00
N ALA A 86 1.57 -17.05 -15.86
CA ALA A 86 0.32 -16.45 -15.39
C ALA A 86 0.48 -14.96 -15.04
N SER A 87 1.64 -14.56 -14.51
CA SER A 87 1.95 -13.17 -14.18
C SER A 87 2.12 -12.31 -15.44
N ASP A 88 2.79 -12.82 -16.47
CA ASP A 88 2.94 -12.12 -17.76
C ASP A 88 1.57 -11.89 -18.42
N ALA A 89 0.72 -12.92 -18.43
CA ALA A 89 -0.64 -12.83 -18.94
C ALA A 89 -1.48 -11.80 -18.16
N LEU A 90 -1.42 -11.83 -16.83
CA LEU A 90 -2.14 -10.88 -15.98
C LEU A 90 -1.64 -9.45 -16.19
N ARG A 91 -0.33 -9.22 -16.27
CA ARG A 91 0.23 -7.89 -16.57
C ARG A 91 -0.21 -7.39 -17.94
N ALA A 92 -0.26 -8.26 -18.95
CA ALA A 92 -0.76 -7.88 -20.27
C ALA A 92 -2.24 -7.49 -20.24
N GLU A 93 -3.08 -8.27 -19.53
CA GLU A 93 -4.49 -7.96 -19.31
C GLU A 93 -4.66 -6.61 -18.60
N MET A 94 -3.97 -6.41 -17.47
CA MET A 94 -4.03 -5.17 -16.68
C MET A 94 -3.59 -3.95 -17.51
N ARG A 95 -2.50 -4.05 -18.28
CA ARG A 95 -2.07 -2.97 -19.18
C ARG A 95 -3.11 -2.65 -20.26
N SER A 96 -3.81 -3.67 -20.78
CA SER A 96 -4.84 -3.47 -21.80
C SER A 96 -6.14 -2.87 -21.24
N ALA A 97 -6.46 -3.18 -19.99
CA ALA A 97 -7.64 -2.67 -19.29
C ALA A 97 -7.41 -1.27 -18.71
N ARG A 98 -6.15 -0.94 -18.40
CA ARG A 98 -5.72 0.36 -17.89
C ARG A 98 -5.78 1.41 -19.01
N GLY A 99 -6.45 2.51 -18.71
CA GLY A 99 -6.43 3.72 -19.54
C GLY A 99 -5.14 4.52 -19.32
N GLU A 100 -5.10 5.74 -19.86
CA GLU A 100 -4.03 6.67 -19.54
C GLU A 100 -4.11 7.07 -18.05
N GLU A 101 -3.00 6.93 -17.33
CA GLU A 101 -2.90 7.24 -15.90
C GLU A 101 -1.71 8.15 -15.65
N ALA A 102 -1.86 9.09 -14.72
CA ALA A 102 -0.76 9.94 -14.28
C ALA A 102 0.35 9.10 -13.67
N PHE A 103 1.60 9.50 -13.91
CA PHE A 103 2.77 8.86 -13.32
C PHE A 103 2.77 8.93 -11.80
N PHE A 104 2.27 10.04 -11.23
CA PHE A 104 2.09 10.19 -9.79
C PHE A 104 0.61 10.11 -9.40
N ASP A 105 0.23 9.03 -8.73
CA ASP A 105 -1.04 8.98 -8.00
C ASP A 105 -0.92 9.81 -6.70
N ARG A 106 -1.60 10.95 -6.67
CA ARG A 106 -1.67 11.85 -5.50
C ARG A 106 -2.76 11.45 -4.50
N GLY A 107 -3.47 10.35 -4.78
CA GLY A 107 -4.53 9.81 -3.98
C GLY A 107 -5.84 10.63 -4.03
N PRO A 108 -6.92 10.08 -3.46
CA PRO A 108 -8.26 10.69 -3.51
C PRO A 108 -8.40 11.99 -2.70
N GLY A 109 -7.34 12.40 -1.99
CA GLY A 109 -7.28 13.68 -1.30
C GLY A 109 -7.00 14.84 -2.25
N TYR A 110 -6.25 14.60 -3.33
CA TYR A 110 -5.81 15.67 -4.24
C TYR A 110 -7.00 16.39 -4.88
N ALA A 111 -7.98 15.66 -5.42
CA ALA A 111 -9.18 16.25 -6.02
C ALA A 111 -10.02 17.09 -5.05
N ARG A 112 -9.89 16.89 -3.73
CA ARG A 112 -10.60 17.72 -2.73
C ARG A 112 -9.88 19.04 -2.46
N LEU A 113 -8.60 19.11 -2.77
CA LEU A 113 -7.71 20.23 -2.50
C LEU A 113 -7.37 21.02 -3.77
N ALA A 114 -7.38 20.37 -4.92
CA ALA A 114 -7.20 20.99 -6.22
C ALA A 114 -8.36 21.95 -6.48
N ALA A 115 -8.04 23.18 -6.91
CA ALA A 115 -9.03 24.24 -7.10
C ALA A 115 -10.10 23.90 -8.15
N ASP A 116 -9.76 23.04 -9.09
CA ASP A 116 -10.58 22.59 -10.22
C ASP A 116 -11.13 21.16 -10.04
N GLY A 117 -10.82 20.51 -8.93
CA GLY A 117 -11.21 19.11 -8.68
C GLY A 117 -10.44 18.08 -9.51
N ALA A 118 -9.32 18.45 -10.14
CA ALA A 118 -8.50 17.51 -10.91
C ALA A 118 -7.94 16.39 -10.03
N ASN A 119 -7.82 15.18 -10.59
CA ASN A 119 -7.23 14.02 -9.90
C ASN A 119 -5.70 13.94 -10.04
N ALA A 120 -5.10 14.74 -10.92
CA ALA A 120 -3.67 14.80 -11.18
C ALA A 120 -3.23 16.24 -11.51
N ASN A 121 -1.93 16.52 -11.39
CA ASN A 121 -1.33 17.76 -11.83
C ASN A 121 -0.90 17.68 -13.32
N GLU A 122 -0.80 18.82 -14.00
CA GLU A 122 -0.32 18.88 -15.39
C GLU A 122 1.12 18.38 -15.57
N PHE A 123 1.92 18.37 -14.50
CA PHE A 123 3.29 17.86 -14.49
C PHE A 123 3.42 16.41 -14.00
N ASP A 124 2.31 15.72 -13.73
CA ASP A 124 2.34 14.32 -13.28
C ASP A 124 2.39 13.32 -14.45
N TRP A 125 2.61 13.77 -15.67
CA TRP A 125 2.63 12.94 -16.89
C TRP A 125 4.05 12.84 -17.44
N LEU A 126 4.46 11.65 -17.90
CA LEU A 126 5.77 11.37 -18.49
C LEU A 126 5.67 11.10 -19.99
#